data_AF-A0A2V6X7I5-F1
#
_entry.id   AF-A0A2V6X7I5-F1
#
_cell.length_a   1.000
_cell.length_b   1.000
_cell.length_c   1.000
_cell.angle_alpha   90.00
_cell.angle_beta   90.00
_cell.angle_gamma   90.00
#
_symmetry.space_group_name_H-M   'P 1'
#
loop_
_entity.id
_entity.type
_entity.pdbx_description
1 polymer ?
#
loop_
_entity_poly.entity_id
_entity_poly.type
_entity_poly.pdbx_seq_one_letter_code
_entity_poly.pdbx_strand_id
1 'polypeptide(L)'
;MDRPIAYDKLAREDRFVRMRAREVAELKVSQGLPPFPDLSSAESIKERVHGIMVGELQAMEGAGRSVCDFPDAPWEFTMDMARQVWDESRHVEIYLRLLD
;
A
#
# COMPACT_ATOMS: atom_id res chain seq x y z
N MET A 1 14.10 19.18 4.55
CA MET A 1 13.25 18.01 4.82
C MET A 1 12.13 18.52 5.71
N ASP A 2 10.92 18.64 5.17
CA ASP A 2 9.80 19.21 5.92
C ASP A 2 9.40 18.31 7.08
N ARG A 3 8.90 18.93 8.14
CA ARG A 3 8.47 18.21 9.34
C ARG A 3 7.27 17.32 8.98
N PRO A 4 7.27 16.04 9.37
CA PRO A 4 6.12 15.17 9.16
C PRO A 4 4.86 15.81 9.75
N ILE A 5 3.73 15.66 9.06
CA ILE A 5 2.42 16.15 9.52
C ILE A 5 2.13 15.52 10.89
N ALA A 6 1.70 16.35 11.85
CA ALA A 6 1.34 15.88 13.17
C ALA A 6 0.13 14.93 13.10
N TYR A 7 0.10 13.93 13.97
CA TYR A 7 -0.86 12.82 13.89
C TYR A 7 -2.33 13.28 13.99
N ASP A 8 -2.58 14.28 14.82
CA ASP A 8 -3.86 14.96 15.01
C ASP A 8 -4.30 15.78 13.79
N LYS A 9 -3.41 16.00 12.83
CA LYS A 9 -3.66 16.73 11.57
C LYS A 9 -3.77 15.82 10.35
N LEU A 10 -3.65 14.50 10.51
CA LEU A 10 -3.89 13.57 9.42
C LEU A 10 -5.39 13.51 9.11
N ALA A 11 -5.74 13.64 7.82
CA ALA A 11 -7.11 13.43 7.37
C ALA A 11 -7.48 11.95 7.51
N ARG A 12 -8.13 11.60 8.63
CA ARG A 12 -8.56 10.24 8.96
C ARG A 12 -9.77 10.27 9.86
N GLU A 13 -10.60 9.23 9.79
CA GLU A 13 -11.74 9.08 10.68
C GLU A 13 -11.31 8.67 12.10
N ASP A 14 -12.11 9.02 13.11
CA ASP A 14 -11.84 8.69 14.52
C ASP A 14 -11.76 7.18 14.80
N ARG A 15 -12.39 6.35 13.95
CA ARG A 15 -12.32 4.89 14.06
C ARG A 15 -10.93 4.31 13.77
N PHE A 16 -10.04 5.05 13.12
CA PHE A 16 -8.69 4.57 12.82
C PHE A 16 -7.79 4.70 14.05
N VAL A 17 -7.40 3.56 14.61
CA VAL A 17 -6.48 3.50 15.76
C VAL A 17 -5.05 3.36 15.26
N ARG A 18 -4.16 4.27 15.68
CA ARG A 18 -2.73 4.10 15.45
C ARG A 18 -2.18 3.05 16.40
N MET A 19 -1.53 2.06 15.83
CA MET A 19 -0.90 0.98 16.57
C MET A 19 0.55 0.85 16.15
N ARG A 20 1.40 0.34 17.05
CA ARG A 20 2.77 -0.01 16.67
C ARG A 20 2.73 -1.26 15.80
N ALA A 21 3.58 -1.32 14.77
CA ALA A 21 3.63 -2.46 13.86
C ALA A 21 3.79 -3.82 14.59
N ARG A 22 4.59 -3.85 15.65
CA ARG A 22 4.74 -5.03 16.52
C ARG A 22 3.42 -5.47 17.17
N GLU A 23 2.65 -4.52 17.67
CA GLU A 23 1.37 -4.79 18.33
C GLU A 23 0.32 -5.30 17.32
N VAL A 24 0.33 -4.76 16.10
CA VAL A 24 -0.49 -5.28 14.98
C VAL A 24 -0.11 -6.72 14.65
N ALA A 25 1.19 -7.05 14.63
CA ALA A 25 1.66 -8.42 14.37
C ALA A 25 1.22 -9.40 15.47
N GLU A 26 1.36 -9.01 16.75
CA GLU A 26 0.92 -9.81 17.90
C GLU A 26 -0.60 -10.05 17.86
N LEU A 27 -1.40 -9.01 17.57
CA LEU A 27 -2.86 -9.11 17.47
C LEU A 27 -3.34 -9.95 16.29
N LYS A 28 -2.63 -9.91 15.16
CA LYS A 28 -2.92 -10.75 13.99
C LYS A 28 -2.84 -12.23 14.40
N VAL A 29 -1.75 -12.61 15.06
CA VAL A 29 -1.55 -13.98 15.55
C VAL A 29 -2.58 -14.35 16.61
N SER A 30 -2.90 -13.44 17.56
CA SER A 30 -3.89 -13.72 18.60
C SER A 30 -5.31 -13.92 18.04
N GLN A 31 -5.60 -13.36 16.86
CA GLN A 31 -6.87 -13.56 16.13
C GLN A 31 -6.88 -14.85 15.27
N GLY A 32 -5.82 -15.66 15.31
CA GLY A 32 -5.70 -16.88 14.51
C GLY A 32 -5.33 -16.64 13.05
N LEU A 33 -4.92 -15.42 12.69
CA LEU A 33 -4.38 -15.13 11.36
C LEU A 33 -2.90 -15.52 11.30
N PRO A 34 -2.38 -15.88 10.11
CA PRO A 34 -0.96 -16.25 9.96
C PRO A 34 -0.02 -15.09 10.37
N PRO A 35 1.18 -15.38 10.88
CA PRO A 35 2.17 -14.34 11.16
C PRO A 35 2.60 -13.62 9.87
N PHE A 36 3.26 -12.48 10.00
CA PHE A 36 3.95 -11.89 8.85
C PHE A 36 5.09 -12.81 8.40
N PRO A 37 5.44 -12.82 7.09
CA PRO A 37 6.55 -13.62 6.60
C PRO A 37 7.86 -13.27 7.30
N ASP A 38 8.59 -14.28 7.74
CA ASP A 38 9.86 -14.14 8.48
C ASP A 38 11.08 -13.91 7.57
N LEU A 39 10.89 -14.03 6.26
CA LEU A 39 11.89 -13.87 5.19
C LEU A 39 13.05 -14.87 5.29
N SER A 40 12.88 -15.98 6.02
CA SER A 40 13.93 -16.98 6.23
C SER A 40 14.01 -18.04 5.14
N SER A 41 12.95 -18.18 4.34
CA SER A 41 12.80 -19.17 3.27
C SER A 41 12.39 -18.52 1.95
N ALA A 42 12.68 -19.18 0.83
CA ALA A 42 12.24 -18.72 -0.49
C ALA A 42 10.71 -18.52 -0.53
N GLU A 43 9.95 -19.42 0.08
CA GLU A 43 8.48 -19.32 0.16
C GLU A 43 8.04 -18.11 0.98
N SER A 44 8.65 -17.85 2.15
CA SER A 44 8.34 -16.65 2.93
C SER A 44 8.71 -15.34 2.21
N ILE A 45 9.76 -15.36 1.39
CA ILE A 45 10.15 -14.22 0.55
C ILE A 45 9.12 -14.02 -0.55
N LYS A 46 8.68 -15.08 -1.22
CA LYS A 46 7.59 -15.02 -2.22
C LYS A 46 6.30 -14.50 -1.61
N GLU A 47 5.93 -14.95 -0.41
CA GLU A 47 4.74 -14.44 0.29
C GLU A 47 4.86 -12.93 0.55
N ARG A 48 6.04 -12.46 0.97
CA ARG A 48 6.30 -11.03 1.16
C ARG A 48 6.19 -10.25 -0.13
N VAL A 49 6.83 -10.73 -1.20
CA VAL A 49 6.82 -10.09 -2.53
C VAL A 49 5.41 -10.04 -3.09
N HIS A 50 4.65 -11.13 -2.99
CA HIS A 50 3.24 -11.18 -3.37
C HIS A 50 2.42 -10.14 -2.59
N GLY A 51 2.63 -10.02 -1.28
CA GLY A 51 1.95 -9.01 -0.47
C GLY A 51 2.26 -7.57 -0.91
N ILE A 52 3.49 -7.29 -1.34
CA ILE A 52 3.86 -5.96 -1.87
C ILE A 52 3.21 -5.72 -3.23
N MET A 53 3.26 -6.71 -4.14
CA MET A 53 2.62 -6.64 -5.45
C MET A 53 1.11 -6.35 -5.37
N VAL A 54 0.42 -6.98 -4.42
CA VAL A 54 -1.01 -6.68 -4.14
C VAL A 54 -1.19 -5.23 -3.68
N GLY A 55 -0.24 -4.69 -2.90
CA GLY A 55 -0.23 -3.27 -2.52
C GLY A 55 -0.13 -2.35 -3.74
N GLU A 56 0.73 -2.66 -4.70
CA GLU A 56 0.87 -1.86 -5.93
C GLU A 56 -0.40 -1.93 -6.79
N LEU A 57 -1.06 -3.10 -6.87
CA LEU A 57 -2.37 -3.22 -7.53
C LEU A 57 -3.43 -2.31 -6.89
N GLN A 58 -3.48 -2.27 -5.56
CA GLN A 58 -4.43 -1.42 -4.83
C GLN A 58 -4.12 0.08 -5.00
N ALA A 59 -2.84 0.45 -4.99
CA ALA A 59 -2.39 1.82 -5.23
C ALA A 59 -2.74 2.26 -6.67
N MET A 60 -2.47 1.40 -7.65
CA MET A 60 -2.85 1.63 -9.06
C MET A 60 -4.36 1.82 -9.22
N GLU A 61 -5.20 1.00 -8.58
CA GLU A 61 -6.65 1.15 -8.61
C GLU A 61 -7.11 2.46 -7.95
N GLY A 62 -6.54 2.80 -6.79
CA GLY A 62 -6.85 4.05 -6.09
C GLY A 62 -6.51 5.29 -6.92
N ALA A 63 -5.33 5.31 -7.54
CA ALA A 63 -4.90 6.39 -8.42
C ALA A 63 -5.76 6.44 -9.71
N GLY A 64 -6.04 5.29 -10.33
CA GLY A 64 -6.86 5.21 -11.53
C GLY A 64 -8.29 5.69 -11.29
N ARG A 65 -8.92 5.27 -10.19
CA ARG A 65 -10.23 5.81 -9.78
C ARG A 65 -10.18 7.29 -9.51
N SER A 66 -9.09 7.80 -8.93
CA SER A 66 -8.95 9.24 -8.68
C SER A 66 -8.97 10.06 -9.98
N VAL A 67 -8.40 9.53 -11.07
CA VAL A 67 -8.44 10.15 -12.40
C VAL A 67 -9.87 10.14 -12.99
N CYS A 68 -10.63 9.07 -12.78
CA CYS A 68 -11.95 8.89 -13.39
C CYS A 68 -13.11 9.50 -12.59
N ASP A 69 -13.08 9.38 -11.26
CA ASP A 69 -14.21 9.69 -10.37
C ASP A 69 -14.25 11.18 -9.98
N PHE A 70 -13.15 11.92 -10.18
CA PHE A 70 -13.03 13.34 -9.82
C PHE A 70 -12.62 14.20 -11.02
N PRO A 71 -13.48 14.35 -12.05
CA PRO A 71 -13.16 15.12 -13.26
C PRO A 71 -12.89 16.61 -13.00
N ASP A 72 -13.40 17.15 -11.88
CA ASP A 72 -13.21 18.55 -11.47
C ASP A 72 -11.96 18.77 -10.61
N ALA A 73 -11.16 17.72 -10.35
CA ALA A 73 -9.91 17.86 -9.61
C ALA A 73 -8.90 18.74 -10.40
N PRO A 74 -8.00 19.47 -9.71
CA PRO A 74 -6.97 20.26 -10.39
C PRO A 74 -6.14 19.42 -11.35
N TRP A 75 -5.82 19.95 -12.54
CA TRP A 75 -5.09 19.22 -13.57
C TRP A 75 -3.79 18.58 -13.06
N GLU A 76 -3.02 19.30 -12.25
CA GLU A 76 -1.77 18.77 -11.67
C GLU A 76 -2.02 17.52 -10.81
N PHE A 77 -3.11 17.52 -10.02
CA PHE A 77 -3.49 16.35 -9.23
C PHE A 77 -3.85 15.17 -10.14
N THR A 78 -4.66 15.40 -11.17
CA THR A 78 -5.02 14.36 -12.15
C THR A 78 -3.79 13.79 -12.85
N MET A 79 -2.85 14.65 -13.24
CA MET A 79 -1.61 14.23 -13.89
C MET A 79 -0.73 13.42 -12.94
N ASP A 80 -0.65 13.80 -11.67
CA ASP A 80 0.10 13.03 -10.66
C ASP A 80 -0.53 11.66 -10.39
N MET A 81 -1.87 11.57 -10.32
CA MET A 81 -2.56 10.28 -10.21
C MET A 81 -2.34 9.40 -11.45
N ALA A 82 -2.35 9.97 -12.66
CA ALA A 82 -2.04 9.22 -13.88
C ALA A 82 -0.60 8.68 -13.89
N ARG A 83 0.37 9.46 -13.36
CA ARG A 83 1.76 8.99 -13.20
C ARG A 83 1.86 7.86 -12.18
N GLN A 84 1.13 7.94 -11.07
CA GLN A 84 1.05 6.83 -10.10
C GLN A 84 0.54 5.55 -10.77
N VAL A 85 -0.53 5.62 -11.58
CA VAL A 85 -1.01 4.44 -12.34
C VAL A 85 0.09 3.85 -13.23
N TRP A 86 0.83 4.71 -13.94
CA TRP A 86 1.96 4.28 -14.78
C TRP A 86 3.07 3.61 -13.97
N ASP A 87 3.47 4.20 -12.84
CA ASP A 87 4.55 3.66 -12.01
C ASP A 87 4.15 2.33 -11.37
N GLU A 88 2.96 2.26 -10.77
CA GLU A 88 2.51 1.06 -10.09
C GLU A 88 2.23 -0.10 -11.06
N SER A 89 1.78 0.16 -12.29
CA SER A 89 1.68 -0.89 -13.32
C SER A 89 3.04 -1.55 -13.61
N ARG A 90 4.13 -0.77 -13.66
CA ARG A 90 5.48 -1.30 -13.90
C ARG A 90 6.02 -2.02 -12.67
N HIS A 91 5.68 -1.57 -11.46
CA HIS A 91 6.02 -2.28 -10.23
C HIS A 91 5.35 -3.65 -10.18
N VAL A 92 4.07 -3.73 -10.57
CA VAL A 92 3.35 -5.02 -10.70
C VAL A 92 4.08 -5.94 -11.68
N GLU A 93 4.47 -5.46 -12.86
CA GLU A 93 5.24 -6.26 -13.83
C GLU A 93 6.56 -6.78 -13.25
N ILE A 94 7.29 -5.95 -12.50
CA ILE A 94 8.54 -6.35 -11.83
C ILE A 94 8.27 -7.46 -10.83
N TYR A 95 7.26 -7.31 -9.98
CA TYR A 95 6.96 -8.30 -8.95
C TYR A 95 6.42 -9.61 -9.52
N LEU A 96 5.67 -9.59 -10.62
CA LEU A 96 5.26 -10.82 -11.32
C LEU A 96 6.49 -11.62 -11.76
N ARG A 97 7.50 -10.97 -12.35
CA ARG A 97 8.76 -11.63 -12.75
C ARG A 97 9.60 -12.13 -11.58
N LEU A 98 9.44 -11.54 -10.40
CA LEU A 98 10.13 -12.01 -9.19
C LEU A 98 9.43 -13.19 -8.52
N LEU A 99 8.17 -13.47 -8.88
CA LEU A 99 7.37 -14.56 -8.34
C LEU A 99 7.38 -15.81 -9.22
N ASP A 100 7.64 -15.64 -10.53
CA ASP A 100 7.93 -16.73 -11.48
C ASP A 100 9.21 -17.50 -11.09
#